data_AF-A0A7S3I7L0-F1
#
_entry.id   AF-A0A7S3I7L0-F1
#
_cell.length_a   1.000
_cell.length_b   1.000
_cell.length_c   1.000
_cell.angle_alpha   90.00
_cell.angle_beta   90.00
_cell.angle_gamma   90.00
#
_symmetry.space_group_name_H-M   'P 1'
#
loop_
_entity.id
_entity.type
_entity.pdbx_description
1 polymer ?
#
loop_
_entity_poly.entity_id
_entity_poly.type
_entity_poly.pdbx_seq_one_letter_code
_entity_poly.pdbx_strand_id
1 'polypeptide(L)'
;MLLHDPEVHVRQQSLMVISHLILNDMLKLKGEIVDICMLLEDSDDRIKEQVKLFLHELHSKGGHIIYNLFPKAITRLSKEFESLTREEFENIAKNLLTYIKLDSQNQ
;
A
#
# COMPACT_ATOMS: atom_id res chain seq x y z
N MET A 1 -9.31 11.38 5.63
CA MET A 1 -8.47 10.46 6.44
C MET A 1 -7.04 10.93 6.32
N LEU A 2 -6.21 10.83 7.36
CA LEU A 2 -4.88 11.46 7.43
C LEU A 2 -3.92 11.10 6.28
N LEU A 3 -4.09 9.93 5.67
CA LEU A 3 -3.33 9.50 4.48
C LEU A 3 -3.73 10.25 3.20
N HIS A 4 -4.88 10.93 3.17
CA HIS A 4 -5.37 11.71 2.04
C HIS A 4 -5.40 13.21 2.35
N ASP A 5 -4.66 13.63 3.38
CA ASP A 5 -4.61 15.03 3.79
C ASP A 5 -3.99 15.90 2.68
N PRO A 6 -4.51 17.11 2.41
CA PRO A 6 -3.92 18.00 1.40
C PRO A 6 -2.45 18.33 1.71
N GLU A 7 -2.06 18.38 2.98
CA GLU A 7 -0.69 18.70 3.39
C GLU A 7 0.22 17.47 3.29
N VAL A 8 1.24 17.57 2.42
CA VAL A 8 2.25 16.52 2.20
C VAL A 8 2.89 16.07 3.51
N HIS A 9 3.19 17.02 4.40
CA HIS A 9 3.80 16.70 5.70
C HIS A 9 2.89 15.82 6.55
N VAL A 10 1.58 16.08 6.55
CA VAL A 10 0.61 15.27 7.31
C VAL A 10 0.55 13.85 6.75
N ARG A 11 0.53 13.70 5.42
CA ARG A 11 0.55 12.37 4.77
C ARG A 11 1.83 11.60 5.09
N GLN A 12 3.00 12.23 4.98
CA GLN A 12 4.30 11.62 5.29
C GLN A 12 4.38 11.14 6.75
N GLN A 13 4.02 12.01 7.71
CA GLN A 13 4.06 11.64 9.13
C GLN A 13 3.06 10.52 9.44
N SER A 14 1.87 10.60 8.86
CA SER A 14 0.83 9.58 9.05
C SER A 14 1.28 8.23 8.50
N LEU A 15 1.84 8.20 7.28
CA LEU A 15 2.39 6.99 6.68
C LEU A 15 3.50 6.40 7.56
N MET A 16 4.44 7.22 8.03
CA MET A 16 5.52 6.77 8.91
C MET A 16 4.99 6.10 10.18
N VAL A 17 4.07 6.76 10.88
CA VAL A 17 3.50 6.24 12.13
C VAL A 17 2.70 4.96 11.87
N ILE A 18 1.86 4.94 10.84
CA ILE A 18 1.02 3.78 10.50
C ILE A 18 1.90 2.58 10.11
N SER A 19 2.89 2.79 9.25
CA SER A 19 3.87 1.75 8.88
C SER A 19 4.55 1.18 10.11
N HIS A 20 5.05 2.04 11.02
CA HIS A 20 5.69 1.57 12.24
C HIS A 20 4.75 0.75 13.13
N LEU A 21 3.51 1.19 13.32
CA LEU A 21 2.54 0.49 14.15
C LEU A 21 2.16 -0.88 13.56
N ILE A 22 1.97 -0.97 12.23
CA ILE A 22 1.66 -2.23 11.54
C ILE A 22 2.85 -3.20 11.63
N LEU A 23 4.05 -2.71 11.32
CA LEU A 23 5.25 -3.55 11.31
C LEU A 23 5.63 -4.06 12.71
N ASN A 24 5.20 -3.37 13.76
CA ASN A 24 5.39 -3.81 15.16
C ASN A 24 4.17 -4.54 15.75
N ASP A 25 3.20 -4.96 14.94
CA ASP A 25 1.96 -5.65 15.39
C ASP A 25 1.09 -4.84 16.37
N MET A 26 1.32 -3.54 16.47
CA MET A 26 0.57 -2.61 17.33
C MET A 26 -0.75 -2.19 16.69
N LEU A 27 -0.81 -2.19 15.35
CA LEU A 27 -2.00 -1.90 14.56
C LEU A 27 -2.30 -3.05 13.61
N LYS A 28 -3.53 -3.57 13.65
CA LYS A 28 -3.96 -4.61 12.71
C LYS A 28 -4.27 -3.99 11.35
N LEU A 29 -3.71 -4.60 10.30
CA LEU A 29 -4.02 -4.26 8.92
C LEU A 29 -5.50 -4.54 8.61
N LYS A 30 -6.36 -3.53 8.68
CA LYS A 30 -7.80 -3.65 8.38
C LYS A 30 -8.24 -2.55 7.43
N GLY A 31 -8.48 -2.86 6.16
CA GLY A 31 -9.01 -1.92 5.16
C GLY A 31 -8.05 -0.80 4.71
N GLU A 32 -7.34 -0.17 5.65
CA GLU A 32 -6.41 0.96 5.50
C GLU A 32 -5.25 0.71 4.55
N ILE A 33 -4.90 -0.55 4.31
CA ILE A 33 -3.86 -0.90 3.35
C ILE A 33 -4.19 -0.41 1.93
N VAL A 34 -5.47 -0.36 1.55
CA VAL A 34 -5.84 0.17 0.24
C VAL A 34 -5.55 1.66 0.20
N ASP A 35 -5.81 2.34 1.31
CA ASP A 35 -5.46 3.75 1.50
C ASP A 35 -3.95 3.98 1.41
N ILE A 36 -3.14 3.08 1.97
CA ILE A 36 -1.67 3.09 1.82
C ILE A 36 -1.24 2.76 0.39
N CYS A 37 -1.86 1.79 -0.28
CA CYS A 37 -1.48 1.41 -1.65
C CYS A 37 -1.75 2.53 -2.66
N MET A 38 -2.76 3.37 -2.44
CA MET A 38 -3.00 4.54 -3.29
C MET A 38 -1.89 5.57 -3.22
N LEU A 39 -1.17 5.65 -2.10
CA LEU A 39 -0.01 6.52 -1.96
C LEU A 39 1.17 6.14 -2.88
N LEU A 40 1.09 5.00 -3.59
CA LEU A 40 2.00 4.71 -4.70
C LEU A 40 1.88 5.72 -5.85
N GLU A 41 0.73 6.39 -5.97
CA GLU A 41 0.45 7.44 -6.95
C GLU A 41 0.38 8.84 -6.31
N ASP A 42 0.95 9.03 -5.10
CA ASP A 42 0.99 10.34 -4.46
C ASP A 42 1.72 11.38 -5.34
N SER A 43 1.50 12.68 -5.14
CA SER A 43 2.26 13.71 -5.85
C SER A 43 3.71 13.84 -5.36
N ASP A 44 4.00 13.43 -4.12
CA ASP A 44 5.32 13.47 -3.52
C ASP A 44 6.05 12.13 -3.68
N ASP A 45 7.20 12.14 -4.36
CA ASP A 45 7.97 10.92 -4.64
C ASP A 45 8.53 10.24 -3.38
N ARG A 46 8.78 10.99 -2.29
CA ARG A 46 9.26 10.41 -1.03
C ARG A 46 8.17 9.58 -0.37
N ILE A 47 6.90 10.00 -0.49
CA ILE A 47 5.76 9.19 -0.05
C ILE A 47 5.74 7.88 -0.84
N LYS A 48 5.87 7.93 -2.18
CA LYS A 48 5.89 6.71 -3.01
C LYS A 48 7.01 5.76 -2.60
N GLU A 49 8.21 6.28 -2.37
CA GLU A 49 9.37 5.50 -1.91
C GLU A 49 9.11 4.86 -0.55
N GLN A 50 8.52 5.62 0.39
CA GLN A 50 8.18 5.13 1.72
C GLN A 50 7.13 4.00 1.67
N VAL A 51 6.12 4.11 0.80
CA VAL A 51 5.13 3.04 0.59
C VAL A 51 5.79 1.78 0.04
N LYS A 52 6.68 1.92 -0.95
CA LYS A 52 7.42 0.77 -1.50
C LYS A 52 8.26 0.08 -0.45
N LEU A 53 8.98 0.84 0.38
CA LEU A 53 9.76 0.30 1.49
C LEU A 53 8.86 -0.44 2.50
N PHE A 54 7.74 0.18 2.90
CA PHE A 54 6.78 -0.45 3.79
C PHE A 54 6.24 -1.77 3.23
N LEU A 55 5.85 -1.81 1.95
CA LEU A 55 5.37 -3.05 1.31
C LEU A 55 6.45 -4.13 1.26
N HIS A 56 7.71 -3.76 1.04
CA HIS A 56 8.84 -4.69 1.08
C HIS A 56 9.08 -5.27 2.48
N GLU A 57 9.04 -4.43 3.52
CA GLU A 57 9.17 -4.86 4.91
C GLU A 57 7.99 -5.73 5.35
N LEU A 58 6.77 -5.37 4.94
CA LEU A 58 5.56 -6.14 5.20
C LEU A 58 5.61 -7.53 4.54
N HIS A 59 6.08 -7.60 3.29
CA HIS A 59 6.29 -8.86 2.58
C HIS A 59 7.33 -9.73 3.31
N SER A 60 8.44 -9.13 3.74
CA SER A 60 9.51 -9.83 4.47
C SER A 60 9.02 -10.37 5.82
N LYS A 61 8.07 -9.68 6.46
CA LYS A 61 7.41 -10.16 7.69
C LYS A 61 6.49 -11.35 7.45
N GLY A 62 5.84 -11.41 6.29
CA GLY A 62 5.03 -12.56 5.88
C GLY A 62 4.50 -12.42 4.46
N GLY A 63 5.06 -13.20 3.52
CA GLY A 63 4.68 -13.16 2.10
C GLY A 63 3.17 -13.34 1.86
N HIS A 64 2.54 -14.22 2.65
CA HIS A 64 1.10 -14.48 2.63
C HIS A 64 0.22 -13.23 2.91
N ILE A 65 0.76 -12.20 3.57
CA ILE A 65 -0.01 -10.99 3.92
C ILE A 65 -0.42 -10.28 2.63
N ILE A 66 0.52 -9.99 1.73
CA ILE A 66 0.24 -9.27 0.48
C ILE A 66 -0.61 -10.13 -0.47
N TYR A 67 -0.40 -11.45 -0.49
CA TYR A 67 -1.22 -12.37 -1.27
C TYR A 67 -2.71 -12.32 -0.91
N ASN A 68 -3.01 -12.42 0.39
CA ASN A 68 -4.40 -12.37 0.88
C ASN A 68 -5.02 -10.98 0.72
N LEU A 69 -4.18 -9.96 0.59
CA LEU A 69 -4.56 -8.58 0.49
C LEU A 69 -4.90 -8.16 -0.94
N PHE A 70 -4.16 -8.67 -1.91
CA PHE A 70 -4.26 -8.22 -3.29
C PHE A 70 -5.67 -8.31 -3.88
N PRO A 71 -6.41 -9.44 -3.77
CA PRO A 71 -7.78 -9.50 -4.28
C PRO A 71 -8.70 -8.46 -3.63
N LYS A 72 -8.50 -8.18 -2.33
CA LYS A 72 -9.28 -7.17 -1.59
C LYS A 72 -8.92 -5.77 -2.04
N ALA A 73 -7.63 -5.48 -2.20
CA ALA A 73 -7.14 -4.19 -2.66
C ALA A 73 -7.66 -3.88 -4.08
N ILE A 74 -7.53 -4.83 -5.01
CA ILE A 74 -8.06 -4.69 -6.37
C ILE A 74 -9.57 -4.49 -6.37
N THR A 75 -10.33 -5.30 -5.63
CA THR A 75 -11.80 -5.17 -5.55
C THR A 75 -12.22 -3.80 -5.02
N ARG A 76 -11.51 -3.28 -4.01
CA ARG A 76 -11.80 -1.98 -3.40
C ARG A 76 -11.40 -0.83 -4.32
N LEU A 77 -10.21 -0.89 -4.90
CA LEU A 77 -9.71 0.07 -5.89
C LEU A 77 -10.67 0.22 -7.07
N SER A 78 -11.20 -0.89 -7.60
CA SER A 78 -12.14 -0.88 -8.72
C SER A 78 -13.55 -0.38 -8.39
N LYS A 79 -13.93 -0.28 -7.10
CA LYS A 79 -15.29 0.10 -6.68
C LYS A 79 -15.38 1.46 -6.00
N GLU A 80 -14.37 1.82 -5.21
CA GLU A 80 -14.43 2.99 -4.33
C GLU A 80 -13.69 4.21 -4.90
N PHE A 81 -12.92 4.04 -5.96
CA PHE A 81 -12.07 5.09 -6.52
C PHE A 81 -12.44 5.39 -7.96
N GLU A 82 -13.60 6.02 -8.16
CA GLU A 82 -14.03 6.52 -9.47
C GLU A 82 -13.09 7.59 -10.04
N SER A 83 -12.32 8.28 -9.16
CA SER A 83 -11.33 9.27 -9.56
C SER A 83 -10.00 8.67 -10.02
N LEU A 84 -9.79 7.37 -9.82
CA LEU A 84 -8.54 6.72 -10.19
C LEU A 84 -8.54 6.47 -11.70
N THR A 85 -7.55 7.01 -12.39
CA THR A 85 -7.35 6.74 -13.80
C THR A 85 -6.97 5.29 -14.03
N ARG A 86 -7.19 4.78 -15.25
CA ARG A 86 -6.73 3.44 -15.63
C ARG A 86 -5.22 3.28 -15.43
N GLU A 87 -4.44 4.32 -15.71
CA GLU A 87 -2.99 4.28 -15.61
C GLU A 87 -2.53 4.11 -14.15
N GLU A 88 -3.06 4.94 -13.24
CA GLU A 88 -2.82 4.83 -11.79
C GLU A 88 -3.23 3.45 -11.26
N PHE A 89 -4.38 2.93 -11.70
CA PHE A 89 -4.83 1.58 -11.34
C PHE A 89 -3.81 0.52 -11.75
N GLU A 90 -3.36 0.56 -13.01
CA GLU A 90 -2.39 -0.38 -13.54
C GLU A 90 -1.05 -0.29 -12.82
N ASN A 91 -0.60 0.92 -12.47
CA ASN A 91 0.65 1.13 -11.75
C ASN A 91 0.59 0.53 -10.34
N ILE A 92 -0.48 0.79 -9.59
CA ILE A 92 -0.69 0.21 -8.26
C ILE A 92 -0.74 -1.33 -8.37
N ALA A 93 -1.52 -1.86 -9.32
CA ALA A 93 -1.64 -3.31 -9.52
C ALA A 93 -0.30 -3.96 -9.88
N LYS A 94 0.48 -3.35 -10.79
CA LYS A 94 1.83 -3.82 -11.17
C LYS A 94 2.77 -3.85 -9.96
N ASN A 95 2.78 -2.80 -9.14
CA ASN A 95 3.59 -2.74 -7.91
C ASN A 95 3.19 -3.83 -6.92
N LEU A 96 1.90 -4.12 -6.73
CA LEU A 96 1.49 -5.19 -5.82
C LEU A 96 1.83 -6.58 -6.36
N LEU A 97 1.70 -6.78 -7.68
CA LEU A 97 2.03 -8.05 -8.35
C LEU A 97 3.52 -8.43 -8.24
N THR A 98 4.44 -7.47 -8.09
CA THR A 98 5.87 -7.81 -7.91
C THR A 98 6.11 -8.61 -6.64
N TYR A 99 5.40 -8.28 -5.55
CA TYR A 99 5.48 -9.01 -4.29
C TYR A 99 4.80 -10.36 -4.35
N ILE A 100 3.75 -10.49 -5.17
CA ILE A 100 3.11 -11.78 -5.41
C ILE A 100 4.11 -12.72 -6.10
N LYS A 101 4.64 -12.34 -7.26
CA LYS A 101 5.57 -13.21 -8.02
C LYS A 101 6.76 -13.71 -7.19
N LEU A 102 7.25 -12.90 -6.24
CA LEU A 102 8.37 -13.27 -5.35
C LEU A 102 8.06 -14.45 -4.42
N ASP A 103 6.86 -14.56 -3.87
CA ASP A 103 6.49 -15.67 -2.97
C ASP A 103 6.32 -16.99 -3.75
N SER A 104 5.84 -16.94 -5.00
CA SER A 104 5.66 -18.13 -5.86
C SER A 104 6.97 -18.79 -6.31
N GLN A 105 8.11 -18.11 -6.16
CA GLN A 105 9.44 -18.65 -6.45
C GLN A 105 10.15 -19.18 -5.20
N ASN A 106 9.63 -18.87 -4.01
CA ASN A 106 10.22 -19.26 -2.72
C ASN A 106 9.40 -20.35 -1.99
N GLN A 107 8.46 -20.99 -2.69
CA GLN A 107 7.80 -22.24 -2.29
C GLN A 107 8.24 -23.37 -3.22
#